data_AF-A0ABD5S517-F1
#
_entry.id   AF-A0ABD5S517-F1
#
_cell.length_a   1.000
_cell.length_b   1.000
_cell.length_c   1.000
_cell.angle_alpha   90.00
_cell.angle_beta   90.00
_cell.angle_gamma   90.00
#
_symmetry.space_group_name_H-M   'P 1'
#
loop_
_entity.id
_entity.type
_entity.pdbx_description
1 polymer ?
#
loop_
_entity_poly.entity_id
_entity_poly.type
_entity_poly.pdbx_seq_one_letter_code
_entity_poly.pdbx_strand_id
1 'polypeptide(L)' 'DDIRVGDEVVIEGRSAVAVGRAAGSGPEMVESTRGIASEVRHCEET' A
#
# COMPACT_ATOMS: atom_id res chain seq x y z
N ASP A 1 -9.03 -4.80 -7.73
CA ASP A 1 -8.34 -5.71 -8.66
C ASP A 1 -7.34 -5.05 -9.60
N ASP A 2 -7.19 -3.72 -9.58
CA ASP A 2 -6.32 -3.01 -10.54
C ASP A 2 -4.89 -2.78 -10.06
N ILE A 3 -4.60 -2.88 -8.76
CA ILE A 3 -3.24 -2.68 -8.24
C ILE A 3 -2.34 -3.81 -8.73
N ARG A 4 -1.25 -3.44 -9.39
CA ARG A 4 -0.14 -4.30 -9.83
C ARG A 4 1.13 -3.96 -9.08
N VAL A 5 2.07 -4.90 -9.10
CA VAL A 5 3.39 -4.72 -8.48
C VAL A 5 4.08 -3.52 -9.12
N GLY A 6 4.57 -2.62 -8.28
CA GLY A 6 5.25 -1.39 -8.68
C GLY A 6 4.32 -0.20 -8.89
N ASP A 7 3.00 -0.36 -8.86
CA ASP A 7 2.07 0.77 -8.97
C ASP A 7 2.23 1.71 -7.77
N GLU A 8 1.98 3.01 -8.01
CA GLU A 8 1.86 3.97 -6.92
C GLU A 8 0.52 3.78 -6.21
N VAL A 9 0.56 3.75 -4.89
CA VAL A 9 -0.60 3.46 -4.04
C VAL A 9 -0.73 4.48 -2.93
N VAL A 10 -1.98 4.74 -2.54
CA VAL A 10 -2.34 5.53 -1.37
C VAL A 10 -2.62 4.58 -0.21
N ILE A 11 -2.11 4.92 0.97
CA ILE A 11 -2.27 4.18 2.21
C ILE A 11 -3.01 5.09 3.18
N GLU A 12 -4.22 4.71 3.55
CA GLU A 12 -5.07 5.46 4.47
C GLU A 12 -4.96 4.89 5.89
N GLY A 13 -4.69 5.78 6.85
CA GLY A 13 -4.70 5.48 8.28
C GLY A 13 -5.53 6.49 9.05
N ARG A 14 -5.82 6.19 10.32
CA ARG A 14 -6.67 7.04 11.17
C ARG A 14 -6.10 8.45 11.42
N SER A 15 -4.78 8.57 11.45
CA SER A 15 -4.06 9.81 11.83
C SER A 15 -3.08 10.28 10.76
N ALA A 16 -3.02 9.58 9.63
CA ALA A 16 -2.09 9.87 8.57
C ALA A 16 -2.58 9.32 7.23
N VAL A 17 -2.14 9.98 6.17
CA VAL A 17 -2.20 9.48 4.80
C VAL A 17 -0.78 9.36 4.26
N ALA A 18 -0.51 8.29 3.52
CA ALA A 18 0.80 8.05 2.93
C ALA A 18 0.70 7.63 1.47
N VAL A 19 1.79 7.85 0.74
CA VAL A 19 1.99 7.35 -0.62
C VAL A 19 3.17 6.38 -0.65
N GLY A 20 3.03 5.32 -1.44
CA GLY A 20 4.01 4.25 -1.52
C GLY A 20 4.00 3.54 -2.88
N ARG A 21 4.80 2.48 -2.98
CA ARG A 21 4.74 1.55 -4.12
C ARG A 21 4.29 0.17 -3.69
N ALA A 22 3.34 -0.38 -4.44
CA ALA A 22 2.86 -1.73 -4.29
C ALA A 22 4.00 -2.75 -4.44
N ALA A 23 4.12 -3.64 -3.46
CA ALA A 23 5.03 -4.77 -3.49
C ALA A 23 4.36 -6.08 -3.94
N GLY A 24 3.02 -6.11 -3.97
CA GLY A 24 2.19 -7.24 -4.40
C GLY A 24 1.02 -6.81 -5.29
N SER A 25 0.21 -7.76 -5.74
CA SER A 25 -1.06 -7.45 -6.42
C SER A 25 -2.18 -7.14 -5.42
N GLY A 26 -3.19 -6.37 -5.84
CA GLY A 26 -4.33 -6.04 -4.97
C GLY A 26 -4.98 -7.24 -4.28
N PRO A 27 -5.34 -8.33 -5.00
CA PRO A 27 -5.89 -9.54 -4.38
C PRO A 27 -4.93 -10.19 -3.36
N GLU A 28 -3.65 -10.31 -3.72
CA GLU A 28 -2.63 -10.90 -2.84
C GLU A 28 -2.47 -10.12 -1.53
N MET A 29 -2.52 -8.78 -1.58
CA MET A 29 -2.46 -7.93 -0.39
C MET A 29 -3.61 -8.17 0.59
N VAL A 30 -4.80 -8.50 0.07
CA VAL A 30 -6.01 -8.74 0.88
C VAL A 30 -6.02 -10.16 1.44
N GLU A 31 -5.64 -11.15 0.63
CA GLU A 31 -5.69 -12.57 1.02
C GLU A 31 -4.52 -12.99 1.92
N SER A 32 -3.39 -12.29 1.84
CA SER A 32 -2.19 -12.63 2.60
C SER A 32 -2.19 -12.03 4.00
N THR A 33 -1.73 -12.81 4.98
CA THR A 33 -1.54 -12.34 6.37
C THR A 33 -0.08 -12.07 6.72
N ARG A 34 0.83 -12.20 5.75
CA ARG A 34 2.28 -12.00 5.90
C ARG A 34 2.88 -11.42 4.63
N GLY A 35 4.05 -10.77 4.77
CA GLY A 35 4.72 -10.06 3.68
C GLY A 35 4.53 -8.54 3.78
N ILE A 36 5.14 -7.80 2.87
CA ILE A 36 5.01 -6.34 2.77
C ILE A 36 4.06 -6.03 1.61
N ALA A 37 2.96 -5.33 1.88
CA ALA A 37 2.00 -4.94 0.84
C ALA A 37 2.50 -3.76 0.00
N SER A 38 3.17 -2.79 0.63
CA SER A 38 3.70 -1.60 -0.03
C SER A 38 4.92 -1.05 0.71
N GLU A 39 5.86 -0.47 -0.02
CA GLU A 39 6.94 0.34 0.53
C GLU A 39 6.51 1.80 0.63
N VAL A 40 6.56 2.40 1.82
CA VAL A 40 6.17 3.80 2.05
C VAL A 40 7.27 4.75 1.60
N ARG A 41 6.90 5.84 0.92
CA ARG A 41 7.84 6.87 0.44
C ARG A 41 7.66 8.21 1.12
N HIS A 42 6.41 8.62 1.32
CA HIS A 42 6.06 9.85 2.00
C HIS A 42 4.78 9.68 2.81
N CYS A 43 4.69 10.37 3.93
CA CYS A 43 3.57 10.31 4.86
C CYS A 43 3.32 11.70 5.44
N GLU A 44 2.06 12.07 5.56
CA GLU A 44 1.62 13.31 6.21
C GLU A 44 0.61 12.97 7.30
N GLU A 45 0.74 13.64 8.45
CA GLU A 45 -0.24 13.56 9.53
C GLU A 45 -1.52 14.31 9.12
N THR A 46 -2.67 13.82 9.58
CA THR A 46 -4.01 14.34 9.23
C THR A 46 -4.64 15.14 10.36
#